data_AF-A0A7S2JVN8-F1
#
_entry.id   AF-A0A7S2JVN8-F1
#
_cell.length_a   1.000
_cell.length_b   1.000
_cell.length_c   1.000
_cell.angle_alpha   90.00
_cell.angle_beta   90.00
_cell.angle_gamma   90.00
#
_symmetry.space_group_name_H-M   'P 1'
#
loop_
_entity.id
_entity.type
_entity.pdbx_description
1 polymer ?
#
loop_
_entity_poly.entity_id
_entity_poly.type
_entity_poly.pdbx_seq_one_letter_code
_entity_poly.pdbx_strand_id
1 'polypeptide(L)'
;GESADDTHELISARPGGIRVAPADQLLTPAQGPPQAPQKAAITISDCSSETRARAEQTCMRDGPGELPTEFFDGCIFDVCFGAEEFALQDAVIKEQMAQRV
;
A
#
# COMPACT_ATOMS: atom_id res chain seq x y z
N GLY A 1 7.53 19.12 -12.86
CA GLY A 1 6.26 18.43 -13.06
C GLY A 1 5.22 19.19 -12.29
N GLU A 2 4.14 19.59 -12.94
CA GLU A 2 3.02 20.26 -12.30
C GLU A 2 1.99 19.20 -11.96
N SER A 3 1.74 18.92 -10.67
CA SER A 3 0.80 17.87 -10.22
C SER A 3 -0.65 18.05 -10.68
N ALA A 4 -0.95 19.15 -11.37
CA ALA A 4 -2.25 19.44 -11.96
C ALA A 4 -2.56 18.57 -13.19
N ASP A 5 -1.58 17.89 -13.80
CA ASP A 5 -1.78 16.98 -14.94
C ASP A 5 -1.98 15.50 -14.54
N ASP A 6 -1.93 15.21 -13.24
CA ASP A 6 -2.13 13.89 -12.63
C ASP A 6 -3.57 13.66 -12.13
N THR A 7 -4.55 14.45 -12.58
CA THR A 7 -5.95 14.19 -12.21
C THR A 7 -6.46 12.92 -12.88
N HIS A 8 -7.34 12.21 -12.19
CA HIS A 8 -7.92 10.95 -12.66
C HIS A 8 -8.64 11.12 -14.00
N GLU A 9 -9.30 12.26 -14.20
CA GLU A 9 -10.02 12.62 -15.43
C GLU A 9 -9.05 12.79 -16.60
N LEU A 10 -7.92 13.47 -16.37
CA LEU A 10 -6.90 13.67 -17.39
C LEU A 10 -6.17 12.36 -17.71
N ILE A 11 -5.89 11.52 -16.71
CA ILE A 11 -5.31 10.19 -16.92
C ILE A 11 -6.26 9.29 -17.72
N SER A 12 -7.54 9.29 -17.39
CA SER A 12 -8.56 8.49 -18.09
C SER A 12 -8.85 8.98 -19.51
N ALA A 13 -8.71 10.29 -19.74
CA ALA A 13 -8.87 10.90 -21.06
C ALA A 13 -7.61 10.80 -21.94
N ARG A 14 -6.45 10.39 -21.37
CA ARG A 14 -5.26 10.10 -22.19
C ARG A 14 -5.64 9.01 -23.19
N PRO A 15 -5.26 9.14 -24.46
CA PRO A 15 -5.44 8.09 -25.47
C PRO A 15 -4.48 6.91 -25.21
N GLY A 16 -4.56 6.30 -24.03
CA GLY A 16 -3.84 5.08 -23.63
C GLY A 16 -4.43 3.81 -24.24
N GLY A 17 -5.40 3.93 -25.14
CA GLY A 17 -5.92 2.82 -25.94
C GLY A 17 -4.99 2.39 -27.07
N ILE A 18 -4.05 3.25 -27.49
CA ILE A 18 -3.01 2.85 -28.44
C ILE A 18 -1.96 2.04 -27.67
N ARG A 19 -2.21 0.75 -27.56
CA ARG A 19 -1.21 -0.21 -27.09
C ARG A 19 -0.04 -0.16 -28.05
N VAL A 20 1.16 -0.01 -27.52
CA VAL A 20 2.41 -0.19 -28.27
C VAL A 20 2.31 -1.53 -28.99
N ALA A 21 2.62 -1.56 -30.29
CA ALA A 21 2.62 -2.80 -31.04
C ALA A 21 3.57 -3.80 -30.35
N PRO A 22 3.25 -5.10 -30.30
CA PRO A 22 4.10 -6.07 -29.60
C PRO A 22 5.58 -6.05 -30.06
N ALA A 23 5.82 -5.70 -31.32
CA ALA A 23 7.16 -5.59 -31.89
C ALA A 23 7.95 -4.37 -31.40
N ASP A 24 7.27 -3.31 -30.96
CA ASP A 24 7.86 -2.06 -30.45
C ASP A 24 7.93 -2.04 -28.91
N GLN A 25 7.59 -3.16 -28.26
CA GLN A 25 7.58 -3.26 -26.81
C GLN A 25 9.01 -3.43 -26.29
N LEU A 26 9.60 -2.34 -25.79
CA LEU A 26 10.95 -2.34 -25.21
C LEU A 26 11.07 -3.14 -23.91
N LEU A 27 9.94 -3.33 -23.22
CA LEU A 27 9.85 -4.13 -22.00
C LEU A 27 9.21 -5.47 -22.35
N THR A 28 9.96 -6.56 -22.22
CA THR A 28 9.34 -7.89 -22.15
C THR A 28 8.31 -7.86 -21.03
N PRO A 29 7.03 -8.20 -21.29
CA PRO A 29 6.09 -8.42 -20.21
C PRO A 29 6.72 -9.49 -19.33
N ALA A 30 7.17 -9.13 -18.13
CA ALA A 30 7.42 -10.12 -17.12
C ALA A 30 6.10 -10.90 -17.04
N GLN A 31 6.13 -12.20 -17.35
CA GLN A 31 5.04 -13.05 -16.94
C GLN A 31 4.99 -12.85 -15.43
N GLY A 32 4.00 -12.06 -14.98
CA GLY A 32 3.84 -11.77 -13.57
C GLY A 32 3.89 -13.11 -12.85
N PRO A 33 4.52 -13.20 -11.66
CA PRO A 33 4.50 -14.43 -10.89
C PRO A 33 3.06 -14.94 -10.88
N PRO A 34 2.84 -16.26 -11.07
CA PRO A 34 1.50 -16.83 -11.09
C PRO A 34 0.75 -16.22 -9.90
N GLN A 35 -0.42 -15.62 -10.16
CA GLN A 35 -1.20 -14.96 -9.14
C GLN A 35 -1.31 -15.93 -7.97
N ALA A 36 -0.56 -15.65 -6.91
CA ALA A 36 -0.62 -16.47 -5.72
C ALA A 36 -2.09 -16.52 -5.32
N PRO A 37 -2.60 -17.68 -4.84
CA PRO A 37 -3.97 -17.75 -4.35
C PRO A 37 -4.18 -16.54 -3.46
N GLN A 38 -5.19 -15.72 -3.80
CA GLN A 38 -5.45 -14.49 -3.08
C GLN A 38 -5.64 -14.87 -1.62
N LYS A 39 -4.62 -14.64 -0.80
CA LYS A 39 -4.75 -14.78 0.65
C LYS A 39 -5.91 -13.89 1.04
N ALA A 40 -6.83 -14.41 1.85
CA ALA A 40 -7.92 -13.63 2.39
C ALA A 40 -7.36 -12.32 2.95
N ALA A 41 -8.00 -11.20 2.61
CA ALA A 41 -7.57 -9.91 3.11
C ALA A 41 -7.61 -9.93 4.65
N ILE A 42 -6.49 -9.57 5.28
CA ILE A 42 -6.40 -9.43 6.72
C ILE A 42 -7.26 -8.23 7.12
N THR A 43 -7.96 -8.37 8.24
CA THR A 43 -8.91 -7.40 8.78
C THR A 43 -8.55 -7.03 10.21
N ILE A 44 -9.11 -5.93 10.74
CA ILE A 44 -8.90 -5.53 12.14
C ILE A 44 -9.34 -6.62 13.13
N SER A 45 -10.29 -7.48 12.76
CA SER A 45 -10.70 -8.64 13.58
C SER A 45 -9.62 -9.72 13.74
N ASP A 46 -8.62 -9.75 12.84
CA ASP A 46 -7.48 -10.67 12.95
C ASP A 46 -6.43 -10.18 13.94
N CYS A 47 -6.57 -8.95 14.46
CA CYS A 47 -5.68 -8.37 15.47
C CYS A 47 -6.02 -8.92 16.86
N SER A 48 -4.99 -9.23 17.66
CA SER A 48 -5.22 -9.68 19.03
C SER A 48 -5.96 -8.60 19.83
N SER A 49 -6.83 -9.02 20.75
CA SER A 49 -7.65 -8.12 21.56
C SER A 49 -6.81 -7.13 22.38
N GLU A 50 -5.66 -7.58 22.90
CA GLU A 50 -4.71 -6.72 23.61
C GLU A 50 -4.09 -5.66 22.70
N THR A 51 -3.62 -6.04 21.51
CA THR A 51 -3.01 -5.10 20.56
C THR A 51 -4.05 -4.11 20.03
N ARG A 52 -5.25 -4.59 19.71
CA ARG A 52 -6.37 -3.75 19.28
C ARG A 52 -6.76 -2.72 20.33
N ALA A 53 -6.85 -3.10 21.61
CA ALA A 53 -7.17 -2.16 22.68
C ALA A 53 -6.10 -1.05 22.82
N ARG A 54 -4.82 -1.40 22.68
CA ARG A 54 -3.72 -0.41 22.66
C ARG A 54 -3.78 0.48 21.42
N ALA A 55 -4.13 -0.09 20.27
CA ALA A 55 -4.28 0.64 19.02
C ALA A 55 -5.41 1.68 19.12
N GLU A 56 -6.58 1.28 19.59
CA GLU A 56 -7.73 2.17 19.86
C GLU A 56 -7.33 3.32 20.78
N GLN A 57 -6.64 3.04 21.89
CA GLN A 57 -6.18 4.07 22.82
C GLN A 57 -5.17 5.04 22.20
N THR A 58 -4.25 4.54 21.38
CA THR A 58 -3.23 5.35 20.70
C THR A 58 -3.87 6.24 19.65
N CYS A 59 -4.73 5.68 18.80
CA CYS A 59 -5.43 6.39 17.73
C CYS A 59 -6.39 7.46 18.27
N MET A 60 -7.06 7.21 19.41
CA MET A 60 -7.89 8.21 20.07
C MET A 60 -7.08 9.35 20.70
N ARG A 61 -5.88 9.08 21.20
CA ARG A 61 -5.03 10.09 21.85
C ARG A 61 -4.32 10.98 20.83
N ASP A 62 -3.78 10.37 19.78
CA ASP A 62 -2.88 11.02 18.84
C ASP A 62 -3.62 11.48 17.55
N GLY A 63 -4.91 11.13 17.42
CA GLY A 63 -5.77 11.52 16.31
C GLY A 63 -6.23 12.98 16.37
N PRO A 64 -6.28 13.70 15.23
CA PRO A 64 -6.78 15.07 15.20
C PRO A 64 -8.31 15.15 15.32
N GLY A 65 -8.86 15.41 16.52
CA GLY A 65 -10.26 15.83 16.70
C GLY A 65 -11.33 14.94 16.04
N GLU A 66 -12.43 15.52 15.56
CA GLU A 66 -13.49 14.79 14.84
C GLU A 66 -12.98 14.34 13.46
N LEU A 67 -12.71 13.04 13.34
CA LEU A 67 -12.36 12.39 12.07
C LEU A 67 -13.41 11.36 11.67
N PRO A 68 -13.52 11.06 10.36
CA PRO A 68 -14.32 9.94 9.89
C PRO A 68 -13.88 8.63 10.54
N THR A 69 -14.84 7.73 10.80
CA THR A 69 -14.57 6.39 11.36
C THR A 69 -13.54 5.62 10.54
N GLU A 70 -13.51 5.80 9.21
CA GLU A 70 -12.54 5.15 8.33
C GLU A 70 -11.08 5.55 8.64
N PHE A 71 -10.85 6.76 9.16
CA PHE A 71 -9.53 7.17 9.61
C PHE A 71 -9.11 6.40 10.87
N PHE A 72 -10.04 6.21 11.82
CA PHE A 72 -9.77 5.45 13.03
C PHE A 72 -9.52 3.96 12.71
N ASP A 73 -10.32 3.39 11.82
CA ASP A 73 -10.13 2.01 11.37
C ASP A 73 -8.78 1.83 10.67
N GLY A 74 -8.37 2.79 9.82
CA GLY A 74 -7.05 2.81 9.21
C GLY A 74 -5.92 2.89 10.23
N CYS A 75 -6.01 3.82 11.19
CA CYS A 75 -5.02 3.93 12.26
C CYS A 75 -4.90 2.65 13.10
N ILE A 76 -6.03 2.03 13.46
CA ILE A 76 -6.04 0.78 14.22
C ILE A 76 -5.40 -0.35 13.40
N PHE A 77 -5.73 -0.44 12.11
CA PHE A 77 -5.14 -1.40 11.19
C PHE A 77 -3.61 -1.23 11.09
N ASP A 78 -3.13 0.00 10.95
CA ASP A 78 -1.70 0.33 10.86
C ASP A 78 -0.94 -0.03 12.15
N VAL A 79 -1.53 0.20 13.32
CA VAL A 79 -0.91 -0.23 14.59
C VAL A 79 -0.92 -1.76 14.74
N CYS A 80 -1.98 -2.42 14.27
CA CYS A 80 -2.11 -3.87 14.36
C CYS A 80 -1.17 -4.63 13.41
N PHE A 81 -0.94 -4.13 12.19
CA PHE A 81 -0.25 -4.87 11.13
C PHE A 81 0.86 -4.08 10.42
N GLY A 82 0.81 -2.75 10.48
CA GLY A 82 1.74 -1.84 9.80
C GLY A 82 3.20 -1.90 10.26
N ALA A 83 3.50 -2.59 11.37
CA ALA A 83 4.87 -2.79 11.82
C ALA A 83 5.52 -4.07 11.26
N GLU A 84 4.78 -5.17 11.11
CA GLU A 84 5.40 -6.50 10.94
C GLU A 84 5.64 -6.85 9.46
N GLU A 85 4.68 -6.57 8.58
CA GLU A 85 4.81 -6.82 7.15
C GLU A 85 5.73 -5.82 6.44
N PHE A 86 5.74 -4.57 6.90
CA PHE A 86 6.61 -3.53 6.39
C PHE A 86 8.03 -3.64 6.94
N ALA A 87 8.24 -4.20 8.14
CA ALA A 87 9.60 -4.44 8.66
C ALA A 87 10.40 -5.41 7.79
N LEU A 88 9.77 -6.46 7.24
CA LEU A 88 10.43 -7.38 6.32
C LEU A 88 10.80 -6.70 5.00
N GLN A 89 9.89 -5.91 4.44
CA GLN A 89 10.16 -5.18 3.19
C GLN A 89 11.22 -4.10 3.39
N ASP A 90 11.17 -3.37 4.51
CA ASP A 90 12.15 -2.36 4.90
C ASP A 90 13.53 -2.98 5.17
N ALA A 91 13.59 -4.17 5.78
CA ALA A 91 14.84 -4.91 5.95
C ALA A 91 15.47 -5.30 4.60
N VAL A 92 14.68 -5.80 3.65
CA VAL A 92 15.15 -6.14 2.29
C VAL A 92 15.62 -4.89 1.55
N ILE A 93 14.89 -3.77 1.64
CA ILE A 93 15.30 -2.50 1.02
C ILE A 93 16.62 -2.00 1.62
N LYS A 94 16.76 -2.03 2.95
CA LYS A 94 18.01 -1.66 3.65
C LYS A 94 19.17 -2.54 3.22
N GLU A 95 18.97 -3.84 3.10
CA GLU A 95 20.00 -4.80 2.67
C GLU A 95 20.42 -4.55 1.21
N GLN A 96 19.46 -4.29 0.31
CA GLN A 96 19.75 -3.94 -1.09
C GLN A 96 20.46 -2.60 -1.24
N MET A 97 20.16 -1.61 -0.39
CA MET A 97 20.86 -0.33 -0.36
C MET A 97 22.30 -0.49 0.14
N ALA A 98 22.52 -1.34 1.16
CA ALA A 98 23.85 -1.61 1.71
C ALA A 98 24.77 -2.36 0.72
N GLN A 99 24.22 -3.20 -0.16
CA GLN A 99 24.98 -3.91 -1.20
C GLN A 99 25.35 -3.04 -2.41
N ARG A 100 24.84 -1.81 -2.50
CA ARG A 100 25.15 -0.85 -3.57
C ARG A 100 26.30 0.11 -3.24
N VAL A 101 26.98 -0.10 -2.10
CA VAL A 101 28.14 0.69 -1.65
C VAL A 101 29.44 -0.01 -2.01
#